data_AF-A0A660WGF5-F1
#
_entry.id   AF-A0A660WGF5-F1
#
_cell.length_a   1.000
_cell.length_b   1.000
_cell.length_c   1.000
_cell.angle_alpha   90.00
_cell.angle_beta   90.00
_cell.angle_gamma   90.00
#
_symmetry.space_group_name_H-M   'P 1'
#
loop_
_entity.id
_entity.type
_entity.pdbx_description
1 polymer ?
#
loop_
_entity_poly.entity_id
_entity_poly.type
_entity_poly.pdbx_seq_one_letter_code
_entity_poly.pdbx_strand_id
1 'polypeptide(L)'
;MNSIDMIDPTGGKSPLAMLSANRPLPRVAKGDDVKKVEKLAKDFEGVLLNKLMDEMQKTIPDSGLLSSPATKQMKGMFWMFLSQSLADNGGIGLAKQLTQDFKRMAHIAEPTAKPTADFMK
;
A
#
# COMPACT_ATOMS: atom_id res chain seq x y z
N MET A 1 12.28 -0.51 -26.46
CA MET A 1 11.08 -0.92 -25.71
C MET A 1 11.36 -2.30 -25.13
N ASN A 2 11.30 -2.47 -23.81
CA ASN A 2 11.60 -3.75 -23.15
C ASN A 2 10.30 -4.46 -22.77
N SER A 3 10.23 -5.75 -23.09
CA SER A 3 9.04 -6.63 -23.07
C SER A 3 8.47 -7.00 -21.70
N ILE A 4 8.51 -6.12 -20.70
CA ILE A 4 7.94 -6.41 -19.36
C ILE A 4 6.56 -5.74 -19.16
N ASP A 5 6.07 -4.98 -20.14
CA ASP A 5 4.77 -4.29 -20.07
C ASP A 5 3.54 -5.19 -20.30
N MET A 6 3.68 -6.52 -20.34
CA MET A 6 2.62 -7.43 -20.84
C MET A 6 1.93 -8.31 -19.77
N ILE A 7 1.92 -7.91 -18.49
CA ILE A 7 1.07 -8.53 -17.46
C ILE A 7 0.49 -7.46 -16.52
N ASP A 8 -0.50 -6.70 -16.99
CA ASP A 8 -1.48 -6.01 -16.13
C ASP A 8 -2.79 -5.71 -16.91
N PRO A 9 -3.81 -6.57 -16.82
CA PRO A 9 -5.12 -6.32 -17.42
C PRO A 9 -5.97 -5.29 -16.64
N THR A 10 -5.44 -4.66 -15.59
CA THR A 10 -6.18 -3.75 -14.70
C THR A 10 -5.61 -2.34 -14.62
N GLY A 11 -4.81 -1.87 -15.59
CA GLY A 11 -4.47 -0.44 -15.75
C GLY A 11 -3.93 0.26 -14.49
N GLY A 12 -3.40 -0.51 -13.55
CA GLY A 12 -3.20 -0.13 -12.16
C GLY A 12 -1.80 -0.51 -11.78
N LYS A 13 -0.85 0.39 -12.06
CA LYS A 13 0.58 0.31 -11.73
C LYS A 13 0.83 -0.61 -10.52
N SER A 14 1.32 -1.82 -10.79
CA SER A 14 1.61 -2.86 -9.79
C SER A 14 2.24 -2.25 -8.53
N PRO A 15 1.84 -2.66 -7.31
CA PRO A 15 2.46 -2.24 -6.07
C PRO A 15 4.00 -2.40 -6.07
N LEU A 16 4.51 -3.42 -6.78
CA LEU A 16 5.95 -3.62 -6.97
C LEU A 16 6.61 -2.50 -7.80
N ALA A 17 5.90 -1.96 -8.79
CA ALA A 17 6.37 -0.81 -9.56
C ALA A 17 6.39 0.49 -8.72
N MET A 18 5.56 0.59 -7.67
CA MET A 18 5.60 1.70 -6.72
C MET A 18 6.83 1.60 -5.79
N LEU A 19 7.19 0.39 -5.35
CA LEU A 19 8.39 0.10 -4.54
C LEU A 19 9.70 0.39 -5.28
N SER A 20 9.80 -0.04 -6.54
CA SER A 20 11.02 0.07 -7.36
C SER A 20 11.51 1.52 -7.52
N ALA A 21 10.60 2.49 -7.39
CA ALA A 21 10.91 3.87 -7.72
C ALA A 21 11.47 4.70 -6.55
N ASN A 22 11.55 4.19 -5.31
CA ASN A 22 11.89 4.96 -4.11
C ASN A 22 11.21 6.36 -4.10
N ARG A 23 9.98 6.42 -4.61
CA ARG A 23 9.26 7.68 -4.84
C ARG A 23 8.58 8.09 -3.55
N PRO A 24 8.60 9.38 -3.21
CA PRO A 24 7.80 9.88 -2.11
C PRO A 24 6.33 9.53 -2.37
N LEU A 25 5.68 8.96 -1.35
CA LEU A 25 4.25 8.64 -1.41
C LEU A 25 3.46 9.92 -1.71
N PRO A 26 2.39 9.85 -2.53
CA PRO A 26 1.48 10.96 -2.74
C PRO A 26 0.99 11.52 -1.39
N ARG A 27 1.04 12.85 -1.23
CA ARG A 27 0.46 13.49 -0.04
C ARG A 27 -1.06 13.56 -0.19
N VAL A 28 -1.77 13.27 0.91
CA VAL A 28 -3.20 13.56 1.01
C VAL A 28 -3.36 15.03 1.41
N ALA A 29 -4.12 15.77 0.62
CA ALA A 29 -4.48 17.16 0.83
C ALA A 29 -5.97 17.31 1.16
N LYS A 30 -6.32 18.46 1.75
CA LYS A 30 -7.71 18.82 2.04
C LYS A 30 -8.51 18.91 0.74
N GLY A 31 -9.60 18.14 0.65
CA GLY A 31 -10.45 18.07 -0.55
C GLY A 31 -10.05 17.01 -1.57
N ASP A 32 -9.06 16.15 -1.27
CA ASP A 32 -8.76 15.00 -2.12
C ASP A 32 -9.92 14.00 -2.20
N ASP A 33 -10.08 13.42 -3.38
CA ASP A 33 -11.05 12.36 -3.65
C ASP A 33 -10.81 11.17 -2.73
N VAL A 34 -11.87 10.70 -2.06
CA VAL A 34 -11.89 9.50 -1.22
C VAL A 34 -11.24 8.30 -1.92
N LYS A 35 -11.46 8.14 -3.24
CA LYS A 35 -10.84 7.06 -4.02
C LYS A 35 -9.32 7.18 -4.10
N LYS A 36 -8.78 8.40 -4.13
CA LYS A 36 -7.32 8.63 -4.10
C LYS A 36 -6.74 8.24 -2.74
N VAL A 37 -7.43 8.60 -1.65
CA VAL A 37 -7.02 8.24 -0.29
C VAL A 37 -7.04 6.73 -0.07
N GLU A 38 -8.08 6.05 -0.55
CA GLU A 38 -8.19 4.59 -0.50
C GLU A 38 -7.11 3.90 -1.32
N LYS A 39 -6.82 4.43 -2.51
CA LYS A 39 -5.73 3.90 -3.35
C LYS A 39 -4.38 4.06 -2.65
N LEU A 40 -4.10 5.23 -2.07
CA LEU A 40 -2.85 5.46 -1.34
C LEU A 40 -2.69 4.49 -0.16
N ALA A 41 -3.75 4.28 0.62
CA ALA A 41 -3.72 3.35 1.74
C ALA A 41 -3.47 1.90 1.31
N LYS A 42 -4.10 1.46 0.21
CA LYS A 42 -3.85 0.15 -0.40
C LYS A 42 -2.43 0.00 -0.93
N ASP A 43 -1.95 1.01 -1.65
CA ASP A 43 -0.58 1.03 -2.19
C ASP A 43 0.43 0.92 -1.03
N PHE A 44 0.23 1.67 0.06
CA PHE A 44 1.08 1.60 1.26
C PHE A 44 1.05 0.22 1.93
N GLU A 45 -0.14 -0.35 2.15
CA GLU A 45 -0.27 -1.68 2.74
C GLU A 45 0.45 -2.73 1.87
N GLY A 46 0.36 -2.64 0.54
CA GLY A 46 1.11 -3.51 -0.36
C GLY A 46 2.63 -3.39 -0.21
N VAL A 47 3.15 -2.17 -0.02
CA VAL A 47 4.58 -1.95 0.27
C VAL A 47 4.99 -2.56 1.60
N LEU A 48 4.18 -2.34 2.64
CA LEU A 48 4.41 -2.89 3.97
C LEU A 48 4.40 -4.42 3.95
N LEU A 49 3.43 -5.04 3.27
CA LEU A 49 3.34 -6.49 3.17
C LEU A 49 4.56 -7.07 2.48
N ASN A 50 5.00 -6.50 1.36
CA ASN A 50 6.24 -6.96 0.71
C ASN A 50 7.44 -6.92 1.67
N LYS A 51 7.60 -5.82 2.42
CA LYS A 51 8.69 -5.69 3.38
C LYS A 51 8.56 -6.68 4.55
N LEU A 52 7.34 -6.89 5.05
CA LEU A 52 7.05 -7.86 6.10
C LEU A 52 7.37 -9.28 5.65
N MET A 53 6.96 -9.66 4.44
CA MET A 53 7.26 -10.97 3.86
C MET A 53 8.77 -11.17 3.66
N ASP A 54 9.50 -10.13 3.21
CA ASP A 54 10.97 -10.16 3.10
C ASP A 54 11.64 -10.39 4.47
N GLU A 55 11.18 -9.73 5.54
CA GLU A 55 11.72 -9.96 6.88
C GLU A 55 11.33 -11.34 7.44
N MET A 56 10.10 -11.82 7.24
CA MET A 56 9.70 -13.19 7.63
C MET A 56 10.48 -14.26 6.86
N GLN A 57 10.80 -14.01 5.59
CA GLN A 57 11.63 -14.91 4.80
C GLN A 57 13.02 -15.09 5.44
N LYS A 58 13.58 -14.01 6.00
CA LYS A 58 14.92 -14.01 6.63
C LYS A 58 14.94 -14.74 7.97
N THR A 59 13.81 -14.88 8.67
CA THR A 59 13.76 -15.65 9.92
C THR A 59 13.78 -17.16 9.70
N ILE A 60 13.53 -17.62 8.47
CA ILE A 60 13.61 -19.04 8.11
C ILE A 60 15.08 -19.39 7.82
N PRO A 61 15.74 -20.21 8.65
CA PRO A 61 17.12 -20.60 8.43
C PRO A 61 17.27 -21.33 7.11
N ASP A 62 18.35 -21.02 6.39
CA ASP A 62 18.74 -21.78 5.22
C ASP A 62 19.24 -23.16 5.69
N SER A 63 18.34 -24.14 5.74
CA SER A 63 18.72 -25.53 5.96
C SER A 63 19.51 -26.03 4.74
N GLY A 64 20.51 -26.88 4.95
CA GLY A 64 21.44 -27.30 3.88
C GLY A 64 20.78 -27.97 2.65
N LEU A 65 19.52 -28.42 2.78
CA LEU A 65 18.72 -28.95 1.67
C LEU A 65 18.07 -27.83 0.82
N LEU A 66 17.80 -26.67 1.41
CA LEU A 66 17.10 -25.54 0.77
C LEU A 66 18.03 -24.38 0.37
N SER A 67 19.34 -24.56 0.50
CA SER A 67 20.34 -23.54 0.19
C SER A 67 20.76 -23.50 -1.29
N SER A 68 20.29 -24.44 -2.12
CA SER A 68 20.66 -24.51 -3.53
C SER A 68 20.20 -23.27 -4.31
N PRO A 69 20.91 -22.84 -5.38
CA PRO A 69 20.49 -21.72 -6.21
C PRO A 69 19.06 -21.87 -6.77
N ALA A 70 18.68 -23.10 -7.17
CA ALA A 70 17.34 -23.41 -7.65
C ALA A 70 16.29 -23.22 -6.55
N THR A 71 16.58 -23.68 -5.33
CA THR A 71 15.67 -23.53 -4.19
C THR A 71 15.51 -22.07 -3.79
N LYS A 72 16.58 -21.26 -3.85
CA LYS A 72 16.52 -19.82 -3.58
C LYS A 72 15.62 -19.09 -4.59
N GLN A 73 15.71 -19.43 -5.87
CA GLN A 73 14.82 -18.88 -6.90
C GLN A 73 13.35 -19.27 -6.66
N MET A 74 13.09 -20.54 -6.35
CA MET A 74 11.75 -21.02 -6.01
C MET A 74 11.19 -20.33 -4.77
N LYS A 75 12.01 -20.14 -3.72
CA LYS A 75 11.64 -19.40 -2.50
C LYS A 75 11.29 -17.94 -2.84
N GLY A 76 12.09 -17.29 -3.69
CA GLY A 76 11.80 -15.93 -4.17
C GLY A 76 10.46 -15.82 -4.90
N MET A 77 10.18 -16.73 -5.83
CA MET A 77 8.87 -16.78 -6.52
C MET A 77 7.72 -17.04 -5.57
N PHE A 78 7.89 -17.96 -4.62
CA PHE A 78 6.90 -18.26 -3.58
C PHE A 78 6.54 -17.01 -2.78
N TRP A 79 7.52 -16.30 -2.24
CA TRP A 79 7.27 -15.08 -1.46
C TRP A 79 6.66 -13.95 -2.29
N MET A 80 7.06 -13.83 -3.57
CA MET A 80 6.46 -12.87 -4.49
C MET A 80 4.96 -13.15 -4.71
N PHE A 81 4.59 -14.40 -5.04
CA PHE A 81 3.18 -14.76 -5.26
C PHE A 81 2.35 -14.71 -3.99
N LEU A 82 2.93 -15.09 -2.84
CA LEU A 82 2.26 -14.96 -1.54
C LEU A 82 1.99 -13.50 -1.20
N SER A 83 2.97 -12.61 -1.38
CA SER A 83 2.82 -11.17 -1.15
C SER A 83 1.73 -10.56 -2.02
N GLN A 84 1.72 -10.90 -3.31
CA GLN A 84 0.71 -10.45 -4.27
C GLN A 84 -0.68 -10.96 -3.88
N SER A 85 -0.80 -12.25 -3.59
CA SER A 85 -2.07 -12.87 -3.18
C SER A 85 -2.63 -12.23 -1.90
N LEU A 86 -1.78 -11.95 -0.90
CA LEU A 86 -2.20 -11.25 0.31
C LEU A 86 -2.69 -9.84 0.01
N ALA A 87 -1.96 -9.07 -0.80
CA ALA A 87 -2.37 -7.73 -1.19
C ALA A 87 -3.72 -7.72 -1.93
N ASP A 88 -3.93 -8.65 -2.86
CA ASP A 88 -5.15 -8.75 -3.67
C ASP A 88 -6.37 -9.20 -2.84
N ASN A 89 -6.16 -10.06 -1.84
CA ASN A 89 -7.22 -10.57 -0.96
C ASN A 89 -7.51 -9.67 0.26
N GLY A 90 -7.12 -8.40 0.20
CA GLY A 90 -7.46 -7.40 1.21
C GLY A 90 -6.41 -7.18 2.30
N GLY A 91 -5.21 -7.72 2.11
CA GLY A 91 -4.06 -7.52 2.97
C GLY A 91 -4.28 -8.01 4.39
N ILE A 92 -3.77 -7.26 5.36
CA ILE A 92 -3.99 -7.50 6.80
C ILE A 92 -5.11 -6.60 7.34
N GLY A 93 -5.77 -5.83 6.47
CA GLY A 93 -6.84 -4.90 6.82
C GLY A 93 -6.34 -3.50 7.22
N LEU A 94 -5.04 -3.23 7.11
CA LEU A 94 -4.45 -1.95 7.50
C LEU A 94 -4.86 -0.82 6.55
N ALA A 95 -5.07 -1.10 5.25
CA ALA A 95 -5.50 -0.06 4.31
C ALA A 95 -6.83 0.60 4.72
N LYS A 96 -7.74 -0.14 5.36
CA LYS A 96 -9.01 0.41 5.86
C LYS A 96 -8.78 1.39 7.00
N GLN A 97 -7.91 1.03 7.94
CA GLN A 97 -7.55 1.90 9.07
C GLN A 97 -6.81 3.15 8.59
N LEU A 98 -5.80 2.98 7.73
CA LEU A 98 -5.06 4.09 7.12
C LEU A 98 -5.96 5.02 6.33
N THR A 99 -6.95 4.48 5.61
CA THR A 99 -7.94 5.31 4.92
C THR A 99 -8.72 6.17 5.91
N GLN A 100 -9.13 5.62 7.06
CA GLN A 100 -9.82 6.40 8.08
C GLN A 100 -8.92 7.46 8.70
N ASP A 101 -7.66 7.11 9.00
CA ASP A 101 -6.70 8.05 9.58
C ASP A 101 -6.35 9.17 8.59
N PHE A 102 -6.11 8.85 7.31
CA PHE A 102 -5.91 9.86 6.27
C PHE A 102 -7.14 10.73 6.05
N LYS A 103 -8.35 10.15 6.09
CA LYS A 103 -9.59 10.94 6.06
C LYS A 103 -9.66 11.88 7.28
N ARG A 104 -9.35 11.42 8.49
CA ARG A 104 -9.28 12.28 9.70
C ARG A 104 -8.21 13.37 9.61
N MET A 105 -7.11 13.11 8.91
CA MET A 105 -6.06 14.11 8.66
C MET A 105 -6.47 15.11 7.55
N ALA A 106 -7.23 14.67 6.55
CA ALA A 106 -7.64 15.44 5.37
C ALA A 106 -8.99 16.18 5.52
N HIS A 107 -9.81 15.78 6.49
CA HIS A 107 -11.14 16.26 6.88
C HIS A 107 -11.14 16.27 8.44
N ILE A 108 -11.52 17.28 9.23
CA ILE A 108 -12.36 18.49 9.06
C ILE A 108 -12.05 19.42 10.27
N ALA A 109 -11.39 20.57 10.08
CA ALA A 109 -11.71 21.72 10.93
C ALA A 109 -13.12 22.12 10.50
N GLU A 110 -14.11 22.00 11.40
CA GLU A 110 -15.42 22.58 11.14
C GLU A 110 -15.24 24.00 10.59
N PRO A 111 -16.03 24.45 9.60
CA PRO A 111 -16.19 25.87 9.44
C PRO A 111 -16.77 26.32 10.78
N THR A 112 -15.96 27.01 11.60
CA THR A 112 -16.44 27.73 12.78
C THR A 112 -17.72 28.41 12.33
N ALA A 113 -18.85 27.93 12.82
CA ALA A 113 -20.15 28.48 12.50
C ALA A 113 -19.99 29.99 12.70
N LYS A 114 -20.14 30.77 11.61
CA LYS A 114 -20.24 32.22 11.77
C LYS A 114 -21.33 32.41 12.82
N PRO A 115 -21.10 33.16 13.90
CA PRO A 115 -22.19 33.53 14.78
C PRO A 115 -23.21 34.23 13.89
N THR A 116 -24.33 33.55 13.64
CA THR A 116 -25.48 34.16 13.01
C THR A 116 -25.87 35.33 13.90
N ALA A 117 -25.70 36.52 13.34
CA ALA A 117 -25.99 37.79 13.96
C ALA A 117 -27.45 37.82 14.40
N ASP A 118 -27.73 37.81 15.71
CA ASP A 118 -28.97 38.34 16.27
C ASP A 118 -28.97 38.33 17.80
N PHE A 119 -28.16 39.17 18.47
CA PHE A 119 -28.50 39.65 19.82
C PHE A 119 -27.88 41.03 20.04
N MET A 120 -28.76 42.00 20.32
CA MET A 120 -28.54 43.41 20.68
C MET A 120 -28.25 44.32 19.47
N LYS A 121 -29.11 45.24 19.01
CA LYS A 121 -30.04 46.15 19.70
C LYS A 121 -29.53 46.76 21.01
#